data_AF-A0A947Q126-F1
#
_entry.id   AF-A0A947Q126-F1
#
_cell.length_a   1.000
_cell.length_b   1.000
_cell.length_c   1.000
_cell.angle_alpha   90.00
_cell.angle_beta   90.00
_cell.angle_gamma   90.00
#
_symmetry.space_group_name_H-M   'P 1'
#
loop_
_entity.id
_entity.type
_entity.pdbx_description
1 polymer ?
#
loop_
_entity_poly.entity_id
_entity_poly.type
_entity_poly.pdbx_seq_one_letter_code
_entity_poly.pdbx_strand_id
1 'polypeptide(L)'
;MAEAAAAPRSAVTDGRFVALLAALLIYAARGTPTPDVIGVPEIFMAILLVLAVGPAGVLAALHPVAHAGWMRAAQILMLYGLSIPILAGLAQGNDPALMVRDMAAFLFLLLPLFFYPLVRQSPARIVILTMAAVTVGLAFSWRVLFSAFLTHDGFEGILARMHPADPAYLANAPTVLFTALLLMGLAGLRLYVAPRPKACVMAAALAVLGALPFVTMALILQRASIGLGLAGLAFLLLVAFVRRPYRTVPLLLVVACVLAVVGSWLGMVINDLAAKTVAVGLNSRWQEAAAVLARVDRDLMTVLCDRGWGAVIESPAVGAYAVNFTHNL
;
A
#
# COMPACT_ATOMS: atom_id res chain seq x y z
N MET A 1 25.57 36.53 -0.34
CA MET A 1 26.15 35.53 -1.26
C MET A 1 25.00 34.86 -1.98
N ALA A 2 24.73 35.30 -3.21
CA ALA A 2 23.68 34.73 -4.06
C ALA A 2 24.23 33.42 -4.64
N GLU A 3 23.72 32.29 -4.15
CA GLU A 3 23.98 30.97 -4.72
C GLU A 3 23.42 31.00 -6.15
N ALA A 4 24.32 31.00 -7.14
CA ALA A 4 23.94 30.97 -8.54
C ALA A 4 23.03 29.76 -8.75
N ALA A 5 21.78 30.02 -9.17
CA ALA A 5 20.78 29.00 -9.45
C ALA A 5 21.28 28.13 -10.60
N ALA A 6 22.04 27.08 -10.28
CA ALA A 6 22.46 26.07 -11.21
C ALA A 6 21.21 25.57 -11.94
N ALA A 7 21.27 25.61 -13.28
CA ALA A 7 20.16 25.18 -14.13
C ALA A 7 19.63 23.83 -13.62
N PRO A 8 18.30 23.66 -13.51
CA PRO A 8 17.72 22.45 -12.94
C PRO A 8 18.20 21.26 -13.77
N ARG A 9 19.12 20.46 -13.21
CA ARG A 9 19.47 19.16 -13.77
C ARG A 9 18.16 18.42 -14.01
N SER A 10 17.97 17.88 -15.21
CA SER A 10 16.73 17.21 -15.58
C SER A 10 16.38 16.18 -14.51
N ALA A 11 15.15 16.24 -13.98
CA ALA A 11 14.75 15.49 -12.79
C ALA A 11 14.98 13.97 -12.86
N VAL A 12 15.18 13.44 -14.08
CA VAL A 12 15.28 12.03 -14.46
C VAL A 12 16.73 11.52 -14.59
N THR A 13 17.75 12.39 -14.68
CA THR A 13 19.14 11.93 -14.93
C THR A 13 19.88 11.41 -13.69
N ASP A 14 19.23 11.44 -12.53
CA ASP A 14 19.79 10.88 -11.30
C ASP A 14 19.62 9.35 -11.29
N GLY A 15 20.73 8.63 -11.46
CA GLY A 15 20.74 7.17 -11.51
C GLY A 15 20.08 6.51 -10.30
N ARG A 16 20.11 7.14 -9.12
CA ARG A 16 19.44 6.63 -7.91
C ARG A 16 17.92 6.65 -8.05
N PHE A 17 17.38 7.72 -8.64
CA PHE A 17 15.95 7.84 -8.89
C PHE A 17 15.49 6.87 -9.97
N VAL A 18 16.30 6.68 -11.02
CA VAL A 18 16.04 5.66 -12.05
C VAL A 18 16.03 4.25 -11.44
N ALA A 19 16.98 3.94 -10.54
CA ALA A 19 17.01 2.65 -9.84
C ALA A 19 15.74 2.40 -9.00
N LEU A 20 15.25 3.43 -8.30
CA LEU A 20 13.98 3.34 -7.55
C LEU A 20 12.80 3.05 -8.49
N LEU A 21 12.70 3.76 -9.61
CA LEU A 21 11.62 3.54 -10.58
C LEU A 21 11.72 2.15 -11.20
N ALA A 22 12.91 1.68 -11.53
CA ALA A 22 13.14 0.33 -12.04
C ALA A 22 12.70 -0.73 -11.02
N ALA A 23 13.02 -0.55 -9.74
CA ALA A 23 12.58 -1.46 -8.68
C ALA A 23 11.04 -1.54 -8.61
N LEU A 24 10.35 -0.41 -8.68
CA LEU A 24 8.88 -0.36 -8.67
C LEU A 24 8.25 -1.02 -9.90
N LEU A 25 8.87 -0.87 -11.08
CA LEU A 25 8.38 -1.50 -12.31
C LEU A 25 8.60 -3.02 -12.30
N ILE A 26 9.73 -3.49 -11.78
CA ILE A 26 9.97 -4.93 -11.58
C ILE A 26 8.96 -5.49 -10.58
N TYR A 27 8.73 -4.76 -9.48
CA TYR A 27 7.73 -5.13 -8.47
C TYR A 27 6.34 -5.27 -9.10
N ALA A 28 5.90 -4.27 -9.87
CA ALA A 28 4.63 -4.30 -10.59
C ALA A 28 4.49 -5.51 -11.52
N ALA A 29 5.53 -5.80 -12.30
CA ALA A 29 5.50 -6.82 -13.34
C ALA A 29 5.60 -8.26 -12.80
N ARG A 30 6.50 -8.49 -11.84
CA ARG A 30 6.91 -9.84 -11.42
C ARG A 30 6.94 -10.05 -9.91
N GLY A 31 7.01 -8.99 -9.13
CA GLY A 31 7.05 -9.10 -7.68
C GLY A 31 5.76 -9.70 -7.10
N THR A 32 5.92 -10.31 -5.94
CA THR A 32 4.82 -10.74 -5.06
C THR A 32 4.96 -10.05 -3.69
N PRO A 33 3.85 -9.60 -3.09
CA PRO A 33 3.79 -9.32 -1.67
C PRO A 33 4.23 -10.56 -0.90
N THR A 34 5.24 -10.44 -0.04
CA THR A 34 5.72 -11.52 0.84
C THR A 34 6.01 -12.86 0.14
N PRO A 35 7.06 -12.93 -0.70
CA PRO A 35 7.43 -14.17 -1.38
C PRO A 35 7.88 -15.23 -0.36
N ASP A 36 7.36 -16.46 -0.48
CA ASP A 36 7.79 -17.60 0.35
C ASP A 36 9.26 -17.99 0.10
N VAL A 37 9.73 -17.78 -1.13
CA VAL A 37 11.12 -18.01 -1.54
C VAL A 37 11.62 -16.75 -2.23
N ILE A 38 12.81 -16.28 -1.83
CA ILE A 38 13.46 -15.13 -2.46
C ILE A 38 13.83 -15.52 -3.89
N GLY A 39 13.06 -15.01 -4.85
CA GLY A 39 13.29 -15.23 -6.27
C GLY A 39 14.28 -14.25 -6.87
N VAL A 40 14.58 -14.45 -8.15
CA VAL A 40 15.41 -13.55 -8.95
C VAL A 40 14.82 -12.12 -8.99
N PRO A 41 13.51 -11.89 -9.20
CA PRO A 41 12.93 -10.55 -9.18
C PRO A 41 13.19 -9.81 -7.86
N GLU A 42 13.06 -10.50 -6.73
CA GLU A 42 13.26 -9.97 -5.38
C GLU A 42 14.71 -9.52 -5.17
N ILE A 43 15.68 -10.31 -5.63
CA ILE A 43 17.10 -9.97 -5.55
C ILE A 43 17.38 -8.71 -6.37
N PHE A 44 16.87 -8.63 -7.60
CA PHE A 44 17.04 -7.43 -8.43
C PHE A 44 16.38 -6.19 -7.78
N MET A 45 15.18 -6.33 -7.22
CA MET A 45 14.53 -5.25 -6.49
C MET A 45 15.37 -4.79 -5.29
N ALA A 46 15.90 -5.73 -4.50
CA ALA A 46 16.76 -5.40 -3.35
C ALA A 46 18.02 -4.64 -3.78
N ILE A 47 18.72 -5.10 -4.83
CA ILE A 47 19.90 -4.41 -5.37
C ILE A 47 19.55 -3.00 -5.83
N LEU A 48 18.47 -2.85 -6.59
CA LEU A 48 18.04 -1.54 -7.10
C LEU A 48 17.62 -0.59 -5.98
N LEU A 49 16.98 -1.08 -4.92
CA LEU A 49 16.63 -0.29 -3.74
C LEU A 49 17.89 0.15 -2.99
N VAL A 50 18.88 -0.72 -2.81
CA VAL A 50 20.17 -0.35 -2.20
C VAL A 50 20.88 0.73 -3.02
N LEU A 51 20.91 0.58 -4.35
CA LEU A 51 21.46 1.60 -5.25
C LEU A 51 20.69 2.92 -5.18
N ALA A 52 19.36 2.88 -5.10
CA ALA A 52 18.53 4.06 -4.96
C ALA A 52 18.77 4.79 -3.63
N VAL A 53 18.89 4.04 -2.52
CA VAL A 53 19.21 4.60 -1.21
C VAL A 53 20.61 5.21 -1.25
N GLY A 54 21.63 4.46 -1.68
CA GLY A 54 23.01 4.94 -1.79
C GLY A 54 23.60 5.52 -0.49
N PRO A 55 24.87 5.95 -0.50
CA PRO A 55 25.53 6.48 0.69
C PRO A 55 24.87 7.77 1.20
N ALA A 56 24.41 8.63 0.30
CA ALA A 56 23.75 9.87 0.67
C ALA A 56 22.39 9.67 1.35
N GLY A 57 21.63 8.62 1.00
CA GLY A 57 20.38 8.29 1.70
C GLY A 57 20.64 7.78 3.11
N VAL A 58 21.65 6.91 3.28
CA VAL A 58 22.06 6.40 4.60
C VAL A 58 22.57 7.53 5.49
N LEU A 59 23.48 8.36 4.99
CA LEU A 59 24.01 9.50 5.75
C LEU A 59 22.89 10.46 6.16
N ALA A 60 21.96 10.77 5.26
CA ALA A 60 20.83 11.64 5.59
C ALA A 60 19.89 11.03 6.63
N ALA A 61 19.73 9.69 6.65
CA ALA A 61 18.96 9.01 7.68
C ALA A 61 19.66 9.05 9.05
N LEU A 62 21.00 9.03 9.09
CA LEU A 62 21.79 9.06 10.33
C LEU A 62 22.02 10.48 10.87
N HIS A 63 22.14 11.48 10.00
CA HIS A 63 22.36 12.85 10.45
C HIS A 63 21.07 13.44 11.05
N PRO A 64 21.11 13.96 12.28
CA PRO A 64 19.95 14.63 12.87
C PRO A 64 19.69 15.90 12.07
N VAL A 65 18.70 15.86 11.17
CA VAL A 65 18.35 17.02 10.37
C VAL A 65 17.37 17.88 11.17
N ALA A 66 17.56 19.20 11.12
CA ALA A 66 16.63 20.18 11.69
C ALA A 66 15.30 20.26 10.90
N HIS A 67 14.65 19.12 10.66
CA HIS A 67 13.44 18.99 9.85
C HIS A 67 12.24 18.48 10.65
N ALA A 68 11.11 18.34 9.93
CA ALA A 68 9.79 17.99 10.43
C ALA A 68 9.80 16.85 11.46
N GLY A 69 8.94 16.97 12.49
CA GLY A 69 8.93 16.06 13.65
C GLY A 69 8.84 14.57 13.30
N TRP A 70 8.18 14.22 12.19
CA TRP A 70 8.09 12.83 11.73
C TRP A 70 9.46 12.22 11.36
N MET A 71 10.41 13.01 10.84
CA MET A 71 11.75 12.50 10.49
C MET A 71 12.52 12.13 11.76
N ARG A 72 12.45 12.97 12.79
CA ARG A 72 13.08 12.67 14.09
C ARG A 72 12.49 11.41 14.71
N ALA A 73 11.17 11.28 14.66
CA ALA A 73 10.49 10.06 15.13
C ALA A 73 10.97 8.82 14.36
N ALA A 74 11.09 8.90 13.03
CA ALA A 74 11.61 7.81 12.21
C ALA A 74 13.09 7.49 12.50
N GLN A 75 13.92 8.49 12.79
CA GLN A 75 15.33 8.31 13.17
C GLN A 75 15.47 7.65 14.54
N ILE A 76 14.69 8.10 15.53
CA ILE A 76 14.65 7.48 16.87
C ILE A 76 14.19 6.02 16.73
N LEU A 77 13.12 5.79 15.95
CA LEU A 77 12.62 4.45 15.68
C LEU A 77 13.70 3.60 15.02
N MET A 78 14.40 4.11 14.00
CA MET A 78 15.50 3.40 13.32
C MET A 78 16.63 3.03 14.27
N LEU A 79 17.10 3.98 15.09
CA LEU A 79 18.17 3.75 16.07
C LEU A 79 17.74 2.70 17.08
N TYR A 80 16.52 2.80 17.61
CA TYR A 80 15.96 1.83 18.52
C TYR A 80 15.87 0.44 17.87
N GLY A 81 15.22 0.33 16.71
CA GLY A 81 14.98 -0.94 16.03
C GLY A 81 16.26 -1.63 15.54
N LEU A 82 17.32 -0.87 15.23
CA LEU A 82 18.63 -1.42 14.86
C LEU A 82 19.60 -1.57 16.03
N SER A 83 19.18 -1.32 17.28
CA SER A 83 20.01 -1.53 18.46
C SER A 83 19.37 -2.53 19.43
N ILE A 84 18.33 -2.11 20.14
CA ILE A 84 17.74 -2.88 21.24
C ILE A 84 17.24 -4.27 20.78
N PRO A 85 16.41 -4.40 19.73
CA PRO A 85 15.92 -5.72 19.34
C PRO A 85 16.99 -6.63 18.74
N ILE A 86 18.06 -6.07 18.15
CA ILE A 86 19.20 -6.87 17.66
C ILE A 86 19.95 -7.46 18.86
N LEU A 87 20.31 -6.62 19.84
CA LEU A 87 21.03 -7.07 21.03
C LEU A 87 20.22 -8.08 21.83
N ALA A 88 18.91 -7.83 21.98
CA ALA A 88 17.98 -8.76 22.63
C ALA A 88 17.92 -10.10 21.87
N GLY A 89 17.76 -10.07 20.54
CA GLY A 89 17.68 -11.29 19.73
C GLY A 89 18.96 -12.13 19.79
N LEU A 90 20.14 -11.47 19.78
CA LEU A 90 21.42 -12.14 19.98
C LEU A 90 21.54 -12.74 21.38
N ALA A 91 21.10 -12.04 22.42
CA ALA A 91 21.14 -12.51 23.80
C ALA A 91 20.21 -13.71 24.03
N GLN A 92 19.06 -13.77 23.34
CA GLN A 92 18.13 -14.89 23.39
C GLN A 92 18.52 -16.07 22.49
N GLY A 93 19.56 -15.92 21.65
CA GLY A 93 19.98 -16.96 20.72
C GLY A 93 18.99 -17.18 19.58
N ASN A 94 18.29 -16.12 19.14
CA ASN A 94 17.36 -16.21 18.01
C ASN A 94 18.10 -16.55 16.71
N ASP A 95 17.38 -17.17 15.77
CA ASP A 95 17.92 -17.56 14.47
C ASP A 95 18.37 -16.31 13.68
N PRO A 96 19.66 -16.20 13.29
CA PRO A 96 20.16 -15.07 12.52
C PRO A 96 19.41 -14.82 11.20
N ALA A 97 18.92 -15.87 10.54
CA ALA A 97 18.16 -15.74 9.30
C ALA A 97 16.81 -15.03 9.54
N LEU A 98 16.14 -15.38 10.63
CA LEU A 98 14.90 -14.72 11.04
C LEU A 98 15.14 -13.28 11.50
N MET A 99 16.25 -13.03 12.21
CA MET A 99 16.66 -11.68 12.59
C MET A 99 16.88 -10.77 11.37
N VAL A 100 17.63 -11.24 10.38
CA VAL A 100 17.92 -10.48 9.14
C VAL A 100 16.63 -10.18 8.37
N ARG A 101 15.72 -11.16 8.29
CA ARG A 101 14.41 -10.99 7.67
C ARG A 101 13.60 -9.89 8.37
N ASP A 102 13.58 -9.88 9.70
CA ASP A 102 12.83 -8.88 10.46
C ASP A 102 13.45 -7.49 10.34
N MET A 103 14.79 -7.40 10.39
CA MET A 103 15.53 -6.17 10.13
C MET A 103 15.24 -5.62 8.73
N ALA A 104 15.18 -6.48 7.71
CA ALA A 104 14.85 -6.08 6.35
C ALA A 104 13.45 -5.46 6.31
N ALA A 105 12.43 -6.16 6.81
CA ALA A 105 11.05 -5.64 6.86
C ALA A 105 10.96 -4.30 7.63
N PHE A 106 11.68 -4.18 8.74
CA PHE A 106 11.78 -2.94 9.51
C PHE A 106 12.44 -1.80 8.71
N LEU A 107 13.50 -2.07 7.95
CA LEU A 107 14.12 -1.08 7.07
C LEU A 107 13.21 -0.69 5.90
N PHE A 108 12.39 -1.61 5.39
CA PHE A 108 11.36 -1.33 4.40
C PHE A 108 10.32 -0.31 4.90
N LEU A 109 9.93 -0.40 6.19
CA LEU A 109 9.06 0.59 6.83
C LEU A 109 9.69 1.99 6.85
N LEU A 110 11.02 2.06 6.93
CA LEU A 110 11.79 3.31 6.98
C LEU A 110 12.24 3.83 5.61
N LEU A 111 11.81 3.22 4.50
CA LEU A 111 12.12 3.73 3.15
C LEU A 111 11.79 5.22 2.93
N PRO A 112 10.69 5.79 3.47
CA PRO A 112 10.44 7.22 3.37
C PRO A 112 11.57 8.08 3.96
N LEU A 113 12.22 7.63 5.04
CA LEU A 113 13.37 8.32 5.64
C LEU A 113 14.58 8.30 4.69
N PHE A 114 14.90 7.13 4.12
CA PHE A 114 16.04 6.96 3.21
C PHE A 114 15.86 7.67 1.86
N PHE A 115 14.64 7.69 1.32
CA PHE A 115 14.33 8.31 0.03
C PHE A 115 13.97 9.80 0.13
N TYR A 116 13.76 10.34 1.32
CA TYR A 116 13.40 11.75 1.50
C TYR A 116 14.35 12.73 0.77
N PRO A 117 15.70 12.62 0.87
CA PRO A 117 16.61 13.51 0.16
C PRO A 117 16.51 13.37 -1.36
N LEU A 118 16.17 12.17 -1.85
CA LEU A 118 16.05 11.88 -3.27
C LEU A 118 14.78 12.53 -3.85
N VAL A 119 13.66 12.41 -3.13
CA VAL A 119 12.35 12.88 -3.60
C VAL A 119 12.20 14.40 -3.45
N ARG A 120 12.73 15.00 -2.38
CA ARG A 120 12.56 16.44 -2.11
C ARG A 120 13.30 17.37 -3.09
N GLN A 121 14.28 16.85 -3.84
CA GLN A 121 15.11 17.65 -4.76
C GLN A 121 14.30 18.30 -5.88
N SER A 122 13.16 17.72 -6.25
CA SER A 122 12.32 18.28 -7.31
C SER A 122 10.86 17.85 -7.12
N PRO A 123 9.90 18.78 -7.21
CA PRO A 123 8.47 18.43 -7.19
C PRO A 123 8.08 17.49 -8.33
N ALA A 124 8.80 17.52 -9.46
CA ALA A 124 8.58 16.60 -10.57
C ALA A 124 8.83 15.14 -10.17
N ARG A 125 9.78 14.86 -9.26
CA ARG A 125 10.05 13.51 -8.78
C ARG A 125 8.90 12.94 -7.96
N ILE A 126 8.21 13.78 -7.17
CA ILE A 126 7.00 13.37 -6.44
C ILE A 126 5.91 12.97 -7.43
N VAL A 127 5.71 13.77 -8.48
CA VAL A 127 4.72 13.45 -9.53
C VAL A 127 5.07 12.13 -10.23
N ILE A 128 6.32 11.96 -10.66
CA ILE A 128 6.78 10.73 -11.33
C ILE A 128 6.64 9.51 -10.41
N LEU A 129 7.01 9.63 -9.13
CA LEU A 129 6.86 8.56 -8.15
C LEU A 129 5.39 8.20 -7.90
N THR A 130 4.52 9.21 -7.86
CA THR A 130 3.06 9.00 -7.76
C THR A 130 2.53 8.27 -8.99
N MET A 131 2.97 8.65 -10.19
CA MET A 131 2.61 7.95 -11.42
C MET A 131 3.14 6.52 -11.44
N ALA A 132 4.36 6.28 -10.94
CA ALA A 132 4.90 4.93 -10.80
C ALA A 132 4.06 4.09 -9.83
N ALA A 133 3.67 4.64 -8.68
CA ALA A 133 2.80 3.96 -7.72
C ALA A 133 1.41 3.63 -8.30
N VAL A 134 0.83 4.55 -9.08
CA VAL A 134 -0.41 4.31 -9.85
C VAL A 134 -0.22 3.17 -10.84
N THR A 135 0.90 3.16 -11.57
CA THR A 135 1.24 2.06 -12.49
C THR A 135 1.36 0.73 -11.76
N VAL A 136 1.99 0.68 -10.57
CA VAL A 136 2.05 -0.54 -9.74
C VAL A 136 0.65 -1.00 -9.36
N GLY A 137 -0.20 -0.11 -8.85
CA GLY A 137 -1.58 -0.45 -8.45
C GLY A 137 -2.43 -0.97 -9.61
N LEU A 138 -2.32 -0.34 -10.79
CA LEU A 138 -2.98 -0.81 -12.01
C LEU A 138 -2.44 -2.17 -12.48
N ALA A 139 -1.12 -2.37 -12.46
CA ALA A 139 -0.49 -3.62 -12.85
C ALA A 139 -0.92 -4.79 -11.95
N PHE A 140 -1.00 -4.56 -10.64
CA PHE A 140 -1.51 -5.56 -9.68
C PHE A 140 -2.98 -5.88 -9.93
N SER A 141 -3.80 -4.85 -10.12
CA SER A 141 -5.22 -5.02 -10.45
C SER A 141 -5.41 -5.84 -11.73
N TRP A 142 -4.63 -5.50 -12.77
CA TRP A 142 -4.64 -6.21 -14.04
C TRP A 142 -4.18 -7.66 -13.91
N ARG A 143 -3.08 -7.93 -13.19
CA ARG A 143 -2.56 -9.30 -12.99
C ARG A 143 -3.60 -10.20 -12.32
N VAL A 144 -4.30 -9.70 -11.30
CA VAL A 144 -5.36 -10.44 -10.62
C VAL A 144 -6.54 -10.70 -11.56
N LEU A 145 -7.04 -9.67 -12.24
CA LEU A 145 -8.16 -9.80 -13.18
C LEU A 145 -7.83 -10.73 -14.35
N PHE A 146 -6.63 -10.61 -14.90
CA PHE A 146 -6.15 -11.45 -16.00
C PHE A 146 -6.02 -12.91 -15.57
N SER A 147 -5.48 -13.17 -14.37
CA SER A 147 -5.42 -14.53 -13.81
C SER A 147 -6.82 -15.11 -13.58
N ALA A 148 -7.75 -14.32 -13.05
CA ALA A 148 -9.14 -14.74 -12.86
C ALA A 148 -9.83 -15.02 -14.21
N PHE A 149 -9.57 -14.21 -15.24
CA PHE A 149 -10.12 -14.38 -16.58
C PHE A 149 -9.64 -15.67 -17.24
N LEU A 150 -8.35 -16.00 -17.10
CA LEU A 150 -7.78 -17.23 -17.64
C LEU A 150 -8.24 -18.50 -16.92
N THR A 151 -8.62 -18.40 -15.64
CA THR A 151 -8.97 -19.57 -14.81
C THR A 151 -10.46 -19.88 -14.74
N HIS A 152 -11.33 -18.96 -15.17
CA HIS A 152 -12.79 -19.08 -14.99
C HIS A 152 -13.57 -18.93 -16.31
N ASP A 153 -13.09 -19.53 -17.40
CA ASP A 153 -13.79 -19.58 -18.69
C ASP A 153 -14.28 -18.18 -19.17
N GLY A 154 -13.51 -17.13 -18.87
CA GLY A 154 -13.82 -15.76 -19.23
C GLY A 154 -14.62 -14.98 -18.17
N PHE A 155 -15.38 -13.98 -18.63
CA PHE A 155 -16.02 -12.99 -17.75
C PHE A 155 -17.21 -13.56 -16.96
N GLU A 156 -17.98 -14.47 -17.58
CA GLU A 156 -19.14 -15.08 -16.92
C GLU A 156 -18.72 -15.93 -15.71
N GLY A 157 -17.64 -16.71 -15.82
CA GLY A 157 -17.17 -17.50 -14.69
C GLY A 157 -16.52 -16.66 -13.60
N ILE A 158 -15.87 -15.53 -13.92
CA ILE A 158 -15.41 -14.55 -12.91
C ILE A 158 -16.61 -14.02 -12.10
N LEU A 159 -17.68 -13.64 -12.78
CA LEU A 159 -18.88 -13.12 -12.12
C LEU A 159 -19.62 -14.21 -11.33
N ALA A 160 -19.65 -15.43 -11.84
CA ALA A 160 -20.31 -16.56 -11.18
C ALA A 160 -19.54 -17.08 -9.96
N ARG A 161 -18.21 -16.90 -9.93
CA ARG A 161 -17.32 -17.38 -8.86
C ARG A 161 -16.59 -16.21 -8.21
N MET A 162 -17.30 -15.50 -7.31
CA MET A 162 -16.80 -14.33 -6.57
C MET A 162 -15.74 -14.64 -5.49
N HIS A 163 -14.92 -15.67 -5.70
CA HIS A 163 -13.88 -16.12 -4.78
C HIS A 163 -12.65 -16.66 -5.54
N PRO A 164 -12.09 -15.94 -6.54
CA PRO A 164 -10.81 -16.35 -7.10
C PRO A 164 -9.78 -16.35 -5.97
N ALA A 165 -9.00 -17.43 -5.85
CA ALA A 165 -7.83 -17.40 -5.00
C ALA A 165 -6.94 -16.24 -5.48
N ASP A 166 -6.61 -15.30 -4.59
CA ASP A 166 -5.53 -14.33 -4.80
C ASP A 166 -4.30 -14.87 -4.07
N PRO A 167 -3.62 -15.91 -4.62
CA PRO A 167 -2.53 -16.58 -3.93
C PRO A 167 -1.37 -15.62 -3.62
N ALA A 168 -1.27 -14.52 -4.37
CA ALA A 168 -0.20 -13.54 -4.21
C ALA A 168 -0.62 -12.30 -3.40
N TYR A 169 -1.85 -12.24 -2.87
CA TYR A 169 -2.37 -11.08 -2.11
C TYR A 169 -2.18 -9.73 -2.80
N LEU A 170 -2.12 -9.71 -4.14
CA LEU A 170 -1.79 -8.52 -4.93
C LEU A 170 -2.86 -7.45 -4.80
N ALA A 171 -4.12 -7.85 -4.74
CA ALA A 171 -5.26 -6.95 -4.63
C ALA A 171 -5.34 -6.29 -3.24
N ASN A 172 -4.73 -6.91 -2.22
CA ASN A 172 -4.69 -6.37 -0.86
C ASN A 172 -3.62 -5.29 -0.66
N ALA A 173 -2.74 -5.07 -1.64
CA ALA A 173 -1.69 -4.05 -1.54
C ALA A 173 -2.31 -2.65 -1.42
N PRO A 174 -1.90 -1.80 -0.44
CA PRO A 174 -2.45 -0.44 -0.28
C PRO A 174 -2.34 0.43 -1.53
N THR A 175 -1.34 0.17 -2.39
CA THR A 175 -1.15 0.86 -3.68
C THR A 175 -2.34 0.70 -4.61
N VAL A 176 -3.04 -0.45 -4.60
CA VAL A 176 -4.25 -0.72 -5.38
C VAL A 176 -5.38 0.23 -4.94
N LEU A 177 -5.63 0.31 -3.64
CA LEU A 177 -6.64 1.21 -3.05
C LEU A 177 -6.32 2.68 -3.32
N PHE A 178 -5.08 3.12 -3.05
CA PHE A 178 -4.69 4.51 -3.28
C PHE A 178 -4.74 4.89 -4.77
N THR A 179 -4.45 3.94 -5.66
CA THR A 179 -4.60 4.14 -7.11
C THR A 179 -6.05 4.38 -7.48
N ALA A 180 -6.98 3.55 -7.00
CA ALA A 180 -8.42 3.75 -7.21
C ALA A 180 -8.90 5.11 -6.69
N LEU A 181 -8.56 5.44 -5.43
CA LEU A 181 -8.96 6.71 -4.81
C LEU A 181 -8.40 7.93 -5.57
N LEU A 182 -7.13 7.88 -5.97
CA LEU A 182 -6.49 8.97 -6.69
C LEU A 182 -7.11 9.16 -8.08
N LEU A 183 -7.26 8.10 -8.86
CA LEU A 183 -7.83 8.18 -10.22
C LEU A 183 -9.30 8.63 -10.19
N MET A 184 -10.09 8.10 -9.27
CA MET A 184 -11.49 8.52 -9.09
C MET A 184 -11.61 9.96 -8.59
N GLY A 185 -10.75 10.36 -7.66
CA GLY A 185 -10.65 11.74 -7.18
C GLY A 185 -10.28 12.71 -8.31
N LEU A 186 -9.30 12.36 -9.14
CA LEU A 186 -8.90 13.14 -10.32
C LEU A 186 -10.03 13.21 -11.36
N ALA A 187 -10.75 12.11 -11.61
CA ALA A 187 -11.90 12.08 -12.50
C ALA A 187 -13.00 13.05 -12.01
N GLY A 188 -13.37 12.95 -10.73
CA GLY A 188 -14.36 13.83 -10.10
C GLY A 188 -13.93 15.30 -10.12
N LEU A 189 -12.66 15.59 -9.81
CA LEU A 189 -12.10 16.95 -9.84
C LEU A 189 -12.18 17.56 -11.25
N ARG A 190 -11.87 16.78 -12.30
CA ARG A 190 -11.93 17.25 -13.69
C ARG A 190 -13.36 17.61 -14.09
N LEU A 191 -14.35 16.79 -13.73
CA LEU A 191 -15.77 17.09 -13.97
C LEU A 191 -16.24 18.32 -13.19
N TYR A 192 -15.79 18.47 -11.94
CA TYR A 192 -16.20 19.55 -11.05
C TYR A 192 -15.66 20.95 -11.45
N VAL A 193 -14.40 21.03 -11.89
CA VAL A 193 -13.75 22.32 -12.18
C VAL A 193 -14.24 22.91 -13.51
N ALA A 194 -14.26 22.11 -14.59
CA ALA A 194 -14.60 22.59 -15.92
C ALA A 194 -15.14 21.44 -16.81
N PRO A 195 -16.47 21.26 -16.92
CA PRO A 195 -17.10 20.20 -17.71
C PRO A 195 -17.05 20.53 -19.22
N ARG A 196 -15.84 20.65 -19.78
CA ARG A 196 -15.61 20.73 -21.23
C ARG A 196 -15.64 19.31 -21.82
N PRO A 197 -16.03 19.09 -23.08
CA PRO A 197 -16.08 17.75 -23.68
C PRO A 197 -14.77 16.96 -23.52
N LYS A 198 -13.61 17.61 -23.75
CA LYS A 198 -12.28 17.01 -23.54
C LYS A 198 -12.03 16.59 -22.08
N ALA A 199 -12.51 17.39 -21.12
CA ALA A 199 -12.39 17.07 -19.70
C ALA A 199 -13.32 15.91 -19.30
N CYS A 200 -14.51 15.82 -19.90
CA CYS A 200 -15.41 14.69 -19.70
C CYS A 200 -14.82 13.37 -20.22
N VAL A 201 -14.21 13.38 -21.41
CA VAL A 201 -13.52 12.19 -21.97
C VAL A 201 -12.35 11.77 -21.07
N MET A 202 -11.53 12.73 -20.62
CA MET A 202 -10.43 12.44 -19.70
C MET A 202 -10.93 11.91 -18.35
N ALA A 203 -11.99 12.49 -17.80
CA ALA A 203 -12.59 12.03 -16.56
C ALA A 203 -13.17 10.62 -16.70
N ALA A 204 -13.83 10.31 -17.82
CA ALA A 204 -14.31 8.97 -18.12
C ALA A 204 -13.16 7.96 -18.20
N ALA A 205 -12.07 8.29 -18.90
CA ALA A 205 -10.88 7.45 -18.97
C ALA A 205 -10.27 7.20 -17.58
N LEU A 206 -10.12 8.24 -16.76
CA LEU A 206 -9.63 8.14 -15.38
C LEU A 206 -10.57 7.31 -14.50
N ALA A 207 -11.89 7.47 -14.64
CA ALA A 207 -12.87 6.72 -13.89
C ALA A 207 -12.85 5.23 -14.27
N VAL A 208 -12.73 4.90 -15.56
CA VAL A 208 -12.59 3.51 -16.03
C VAL A 208 -11.30 2.88 -15.49
N LEU A 209 -10.17 3.61 -15.55
CA LEU A 209 -8.91 3.12 -14.97
C LEU A 209 -8.99 2.99 -13.44
N GLY A 210 -9.67 3.90 -12.74
CA GLY A 210 -9.89 3.85 -11.30
C GLY A 210 -10.87 2.76 -10.85
N ALA A 211 -11.83 2.39 -11.71
CA ALA A 211 -12.76 1.30 -11.47
C ALA A 211 -12.07 -0.07 -11.48
N LEU A 212 -11.02 -0.24 -12.27
CA LEU A 212 -10.27 -1.50 -12.38
C LEU A 212 -9.78 -2.00 -10.99
N PRO A 213 -9.01 -1.22 -10.20
CA PRO A 213 -8.64 -1.65 -8.83
C PRO A 213 -9.84 -1.87 -7.92
N PHE A 214 -10.93 -1.10 -8.04
CA PHE A 214 -12.14 -1.33 -7.25
C PHE A 214 -12.79 -2.68 -7.55
N VAL A 215 -12.90 -3.03 -8.83
CA VAL A 215 -13.41 -4.35 -9.25
C VAL A 215 -12.50 -5.44 -8.71
N THR A 216 -11.18 -5.29 -8.81
CA THR A 216 -10.23 -6.25 -8.25
C THR A 216 -10.44 -6.45 -6.74
N MET A 217 -10.53 -5.37 -5.96
CA MET A 217 -10.74 -5.43 -4.50
C MET A 217 -12.12 -5.98 -4.11
N ALA A 218 -13.14 -5.78 -4.97
CA ALA A 218 -14.46 -6.34 -4.77
C ALA A 218 -14.49 -7.86 -5.02
N LEU A 219 -13.79 -8.34 -6.05
CA LEU A 219 -13.68 -9.78 -6.34
C LEU A 219 -13.01 -10.57 -5.20
N ILE A 220 -12.06 -9.96 -4.50
CA ILE A 220 -11.42 -10.57 -3.32
C ILE A 220 -12.16 -10.27 -1.99
N LEU A 221 -13.34 -9.63 -2.06
CA LEU A 221 -14.18 -9.28 -0.92
C LEU A 221 -13.42 -8.50 0.18
N GLN A 222 -12.70 -7.45 -0.22
CA GLN A 222 -11.89 -6.63 0.68
C GLN A 222 -12.71 -5.52 1.36
N ARG A 223 -13.30 -5.84 2.51
CA ARG A 223 -14.19 -4.96 3.31
C ARG A 223 -13.64 -3.54 3.53
N ALA A 224 -12.43 -3.42 4.06
CA ALA A 224 -11.86 -2.14 4.46
C ALA A 224 -11.65 -1.19 3.27
N SER A 225 -11.15 -1.73 2.15
CA SER A 225 -10.89 -0.95 0.94
C SER A 225 -12.17 -0.45 0.28
N ILE A 226 -13.21 -1.29 0.18
CA ILE A 226 -14.52 -0.89 -0.35
C ILE A 226 -15.13 0.18 0.56
N GLY A 227 -15.11 -0.03 1.88
CA GLY A 227 -15.61 0.93 2.85
C GLY A 227 -14.90 2.29 2.75
N LEU A 228 -13.57 2.30 2.66
CA LEU A 228 -12.80 3.54 2.49
C LEU A 228 -13.08 4.21 1.14
N GLY A 229 -13.27 3.42 0.08
CA GLY A 229 -13.70 3.90 -1.24
C GLY A 229 -15.04 4.64 -1.19
N LEU A 230 -16.06 4.00 -0.59
CA LEU A 230 -17.38 4.58 -0.41
C LEU A 230 -17.35 5.82 0.48
N ALA A 231 -16.62 5.77 1.60
CA ALA A 231 -16.46 6.92 2.50
C ALA A 231 -15.74 8.09 1.79
N GLY A 232 -14.70 7.81 1.01
CA GLY A 232 -14.00 8.80 0.21
C GLY A 232 -14.89 9.44 -0.85
N LEU A 233 -15.68 8.64 -1.58
CA LEU A 233 -16.66 9.14 -2.54
C LEU A 233 -17.72 10.01 -1.85
N ALA A 234 -18.30 9.53 -0.75
CA ALA A 234 -19.30 10.27 0.02
C ALA A 234 -18.74 11.60 0.54
N PHE A 235 -17.51 11.59 1.07
CA PHE A 235 -16.81 12.79 1.52
C PHE A 235 -16.61 13.79 0.37
N LEU A 236 -16.13 13.35 -0.80
CA LEU A 236 -15.93 14.22 -1.95
C LEU A 236 -17.26 14.80 -2.47
N LEU A 237 -18.32 13.99 -2.52
CA LEU A 237 -19.66 14.44 -2.89
C LEU A 237 -20.20 15.46 -1.90
N LEU A 238 -20.04 15.22 -0.59
CA LEU A 238 -20.46 16.14 0.47
C LEU A 238 -19.73 17.47 0.36
N VAL A 239 -18.40 17.45 0.23
CA VAL A 239 -17.59 18.66 0.05
C VAL A 239 -17.99 19.43 -1.21
N ALA A 240 -18.22 18.73 -2.32
CA ALA A 240 -18.67 19.35 -3.57
C ALA A 240 -20.07 19.98 -3.40
N PHE A 241 -21.00 19.26 -2.77
CA PHE A 241 -22.37 19.71 -2.51
C PHE A 241 -22.41 20.96 -1.63
N VAL A 242 -21.66 20.96 -0.52
CA VAL A 242 -21.58 22.09 0.41
C VAL A 242 -20.96 23.32 -0.25
N ARG A 243 -19.92 23.15 -1.08
CA ARG A 243 -19.24 24.28 -1.72
C ARG A 243 -19.97 24.83 -2.94
N ARG A 244 -20.50 23.96 -3.81
CA ARG A 244 -21.17 24.34 -5.08
C ARG A 244 -22.21 23.30 -5.49
N PRO A 245 -23.42 23.31 -4.90
CA PRO A 245 -24.41 22.24 -5.06
C PRO A 245 -24.83 22.01 -6.53
N TYR A 246 -24.95 23.09 -7.32
CA TYR A 246 -25.30 23.01 -8.74
C TYR A 246 -24.27 22.24 -9.58
N ARG A 247 -22.99 22.25 -9.20
CA ARG A 247 -21.93 21.49 -9.91
C ARG A 247 -21.89 20.02 -9.51
N THR A 248 -22.54 19.66 -8.40
CA THR A 248 -22.57 18.28 -7.90
C THR A 248 -23.67 17.46 -8.56
N VAL A 249 -24.72 18.09 -9.11
CA VAL A 249 -25.84 17.39 -9.75
C VAL A 249 -25.38 16.43 -10.87
N PRO A 250 -24.53 16.83 -11.84
CA PRO A 250 -24.07 15.90 -12.87
C PRO A 250 -23.27 14.73 -12.29
N LEU A 251 -22.50 14.95 -11.23
CA LEU A 251 -21.73 13.89 -10.57
C LEU A 251 -22.66 12.90 -9.85
N LEU A 252 -23.71 13.40 -9.17
CA LEU A 252 -24.74 12.54 -8.56
C LEU A 252 -25.49 11.73 -9.62
N LEU A 253 -25.81 12.33 -10.77
CA LEU A 253 -26.43 11.60 -11.88
C LEU A 253 -25.51 10.51 -12.42
N VAL A 254 -24.22 10.78 -12.58
CA VAL A 254 -23.25 9.76 -12.99
C VAL A 254 -23.19 8.62 -11.96
N VAL A 255 -23.11 8.94 -10.67
CA VAL A 255 -23.12 7.93 -9.60
C VAL A 255 -24.42 7.12 -9.63
N ALA A 256 -25.57 7.78 -9.76
CA ALA A 256 -26.87 7.11 -9.86
C ALA A 256 -26.95 6.19 -11.09
N CYS A 257 -26.46 6.62 -12.25
CA CYS A 257 -26.39 5.79 -13.45
C CYS A 257 -25.48 4.57 -13.24
N VAL A 258 -24.30 4.75 -12.64
CA VAL A 258 -23.39 3.64 -12.33
C VAL A 258 -24.04 2.66 -11.35
N LEU A 259 -24.69 3.16 -10.29
CA LEU A 259 -25.43 2.33 -9.34
C LEU A 259 -26.62 1.61 -9.98
N ALA A 260 -27.30 2.22 -10.95
CA ALA A 260 -28.39 1.57 -11.69
C ALA A 260 -27.87 0.42 -12.58
N VAL A 261 -26.70 0.60 -13.21
CA VAL A 261 -26.10 -0.43 -14.09
C VAL A 261 -25.46 -1.56 -13.28
N VAL A 262 -24.76 -1.24 -12.20
CA VAL A 262 -23.93 -2.18 -11.43
C VAL A 262 -24.64 -2.64 -10.14
N GLY A 263 -25.85 -2.14 -9.85
CA GLY A 263 -26.55 -2.34 -8.59
C GLY A 263 -26.82 -3.81 -8.24
N SER A 264 -27.16 -4.63 -9.23
CA SER A 264 -27.35 -6.08 -9.03
C SER A 264 -26.06 -6.76 -8.57
N TRP A 265 -24.94 -6.43 -9.21
CA TRP A 265 -23.62 -6.95 -8.82
C TRP A 265 -23.18 -6.43 -7.45
N LEU A 266 -23.42 -5.16 -7.15
CA LEU A 266 -23.17 -4.61 -5.81
C LEU A 266 -23.97 -5.35 -4.74
N GLY A 267 -25.23 -5.70 -5.02
CA GLY A 267 -26.05 -6.52 -4.13
C GLY A 267 -25.39 -7.88 -3.81
N MET A 268 -24.84 -8.55 -4.82
CA MET A 268 -24.10 -9.80 -4.63
C MET A 268 -22.85 -9.59 -3.77
N VAL A 269 -22.00 -8.60 -4.11
CA VAL A 269 -20.80 -8.28 -3.32
C VAL A 269 -21.16 -7.98 -1.85
N ILE A 270 -22.21 -7.19 -1.60
CA ILE A 270 -22.64 -6.83 -0.24
C ILE A 270 -23.12 -8.08 0.51
N ASN A 271 -23.89 -8.96 -0.13
CA ASN A 271 -24.35 -10.19 0.48
C ASN A 271 -23.17 -11.12 0.82
N ASP A 272 -22.18 -11.25 -0.07
CA ASP A 272 -20.98 -12.06 0.17
C ASP A 272 -20.10 -11.47 1.28
N LEU A 273 -19.94 -10.14 1.32
CA LEU A 273 -19.26 -9.45 2.41
C LEU A 273 -19.99 -9.63 3.75
N ALA A 274 -21.33 -9.61 3.74
CA ALA A 274 -22.14 -9.84 4.93
C ALA A 274 -22.01 -11.30 5.40
N ALA A 275 -22.14 -12.27 4.50
CA ALA A 275 -21.95 -13.69 4.80
C ALA A 275 -20.55 -13.97 5.36
N LYS A 276 -19.51 -13.40 4.74
CA LYS A 276 -18.12 -13.46 5.24
C LYS A 276 -18.01 -12.82 6.62
N THR A 277 -18.69 -11.71 6.86
CA THR A 277 -18.70 -11.03 8.17
C THR A 277 -19.40 -11.84 9.25
N VAL A 278 -20.47 -12.55 8.92
CA VAL A 278 -21.13 -13.48 9.84
C VAL A 278 -20.22 -14.68 10.14
N ALA A 279 -19.54 -15.22 9.12
CA ALA A 279 -18.70 -16.41 9.26
C ALA A 279 -17.42 -16.16 10.08
N VAL A 280 -16.71 -15.04 9.86
CA VAL A 280 -15.41 -14.77 10.52
C VAL A 280 -15.42 -13.56 11.46
N GLY A 281 -16.58 -12.95 11.68
CA GLY A 281 -16.70 -11.71 12.46
C GLY A 281 -16.22 -10.45 11.71
N LEU A 282 -16.40 -9.28 12.35
CA LEU A 282 -16.04 -7.98 11.77
C LEU A 282 -14.53 -7.79 11.60
N ASN A 283 -13.72 -8.33 12.51
CA ASN A 283 -12.26 -8.22 12.46
C ASN A 283 -11.61 -9.17 13.47
N SER A 284 -10.98 -10.26 13.02
CA SER A 284 -10.20 -11.17 13.89
C SER A 284 -8.97 -10.49 14.50
N ARG A 285 -8.54 -9.35 13.95
CA ARG A 285 -7.34 -8.63 14.41
C ARG A 285 -7.46 -8.11 15.84
N TRP A 286 -8.68 -7.85 16.33
CA TRP A 286 -8.85 -7.44 17.72
C TRP A 286 -8.63 -8.60 18.68
N GLN A 287 -9.07 -9.81 18.32
CA GLN A 287 -8.76 -11.02 19.08
C GLN A 287 -7.27 -11.37 19.00
N GLU A 288 -6.63 -11.21 17.84
CA GLU A 288 -5.17 -11.36 17.70
C GLU A 288 -4.42 -10.35 18.57
N ALA A 289 -4.76 -9.06 18.49
CA ALA A 289 -4.16 -8.02 19.32
C ALA A 289 -4.39 -8.27 20.81
N ALA A 290 -5.60 -8.69 21.21
CA ALA A 290 -5.90 -9.05 22.58
C ALA A 290 -5.09 -10.28 23.05
N ALA A 291 -4.91 -11.28 22.19
CA ALA A 291 -4.09 -12.45 22.48
C ALA A 291 -2.60 -12.11 22.61
N VAL A 292 -2.08 -11.20 21.78
CA VAL A 292 -0.72 -10.66 21.89
C VAL A 292 -0.57 -9.89 23.20
N LEU A 293 -1.50 -8.97 23.51
CA LEU A 293 -1.49 -8.19 24.75
C LEU A 293 -1.58 -9.07 26.00
N ALA A 294 -2.41 -10.10 25.98
CA ALA A 294 -2.54 -11.07 27.08
C ALA A 294 -1.30 -11.95 27.26
N ARG A 295 -0.40 -12.03 26.26
CA ARG A 295 0.87 -12.75 26.36
C ARG A 295 2.04 -11.83 26.75
N VAL A 296 1.84 -10.53 26.58
CA VAL A 296 2.73 -9.42 26.92
C VAL A 296 2.63 -9.00 28.41
N ASP A 297 1.86 -9.74 29.20
CA ASP A 297 1.12 -9.39 30.43
C ASP A 297 1.89 -8.88 31.67
N ARG A 298 3.14 -8.40 31.58
CA ARG A 298 3.87 -7.99 32.80
C ARG A 298 4.54 -6.62 32.77
N ASP A 299 5.00 -6.11 31.62
CA ASP A 299 5.57 -4.76 31.55
C ASP A 299 5.71 -4.27 30.09
N LEU A 300 5.49 -2.98 29.85
CA LEU A 300 5.80 -2.34 28.56
C LEU A 300 7.29 -2.52 28.23
N MET A 301 8.15 -2.57 29.24
CA MET A 301 9.58 -2.86 29.05
C MET A 301 9.84 -4.24 28.47
N THR A 302 9.02 -5.24 28.79
CA THR A 302 9.12 -6.58 28.23
C THR A 302 8.76 -6.57 26.74
N VAL A 303 7.73 -5.80 26.33
CA VAL A 303 7.39 -5.63 24.90
C VAL A 303 8.55 -5.05 24.12
N LEU A 304 9.17 -4.02 24.68
CA LEU A 304 10.20 -3.26 23.99
C LEU A 304 11.52 -4.04 23.93
N CYS A 305 11.93 -4.67 25.03
CA CYS A 305 13.31 -5.14 25.18
C CYS A 305 13.48 -6.65 25.28
N ASP A 306 12.42 -7.45 25.46
CA ASP A 306 12.59 -8.87 25.82
C ASP A 306 13.05 -9.70 24.61
N ARG A 307 12.12 -10.03 23.71
CA ARG A 307 12.27 -11.10 22.71
C ARG A 307 13.27 -10.79 21.58
N GLY A 308 13.44 -9.51 21.24
CA GLY A 308 14.27 -9.08 20.11
C GLY A 308 13.80 -9.55 18.73
N TRP A 309 14.61 -9.28 17.70
CA TRP A 309 14.33 -9.75 16.32
C TRP A 309 14.51 -11.27 16.21
N GLY A 310 13.79 -11.89 15.28
CA GLY A 310 13.86 -13.32 15.02
C GLY A 310 13.07 -14.19 16.00
N ALA A 311 12.36 -13.57 16.95
CA ALA A 311 11.57 -14.28 17.94
C ALA A 311 10.37 -15.00 17.30
N VAL A 312 10.08 -16.20 17.80
CA VAL A 312 8.93 -17.00 17.39
C VAL A 312 7.95 -17.09 18.55
N ILE A 313 6.67 -16.89 18.26
CA ILE A 313 5.59 -16.96 19.26
C ILE A 313 4.55 -17.95 18.76
N GLU A 314 4.13 -18.86 19.65
CA GLU A 314 2.98 -19.72 19.36
C GLU A 314 1.70 -18.88 19.30
N SER A 315 1.10 -18.82 18.13
CA SER A 315 -0.11 -18.02 17.93
C SER A 315 -1.35 -18.90 18.14
N PRO A 316 -2.22 -18.56 19.12
CA PRO A 316 -3.47 -19.30 19.33
C PRO A 316 -4.41 -19.18 18.13
N ALA A 317 -4.29 -18.12 17.33
CA ALA A 317 -5.11 -17.88 16.14
C ALA A 317 -4.85 -18.90 15.01
N VAL A 318 -3.66 -19.52 15.00
CA VAL A 318 -3.31 -20.60 14.08
C VAL A 318 -3.14 -21.92 14.84
N GLY A 319 -3.91 -22.18 15.90
CA GLY A 319 -3.85 -23.48 16.59
C GLY A 319 -2.52 -23.75 17.28
N ALA A 320 -1.89 -22.72 17.85
CA ALA A 320 -0.62 -22.78 18.56
C ALA A 320 0.61 -23.15 17.70
N TYR A 321 0.53 -23.00 16.37
CA TYR A 321 1.74 -23.03 15.55
C TYR A 321 2.69 -21.89 15.89
N ALA A 322 3.98 -22.18 15.83
CA ALA A 322 5.05 -21.23 16.03
C ALA A 322 5.09 -20.27 14.82
N VAL A 323 4.71 -19.02 15.01
CA VAL A 323 4.72 -17.99 13.98
C VAL A 323 5.77 -16.95 14.36
N ASN A 324 6.60 -16.57 13.39
CA ASN A 324 7.49 -15.45 13.59
C ASN A 324 6.76 -14.15 13.22
N PHE A 325 6.49 -13.33 14.22
CA PHE A 325 6.00 -11.98 14.04
C PHE A 325 7.21 -11.04 13.90
N THR A 326 7.25 -10.33 12.78
CA THR A 326 8.31 -9.37 12.39
C THR A 326 8.44 -8.19 13.34
N HIS A 327 7.55 -8.07 14.31
CA HIS A 327 7.49 -7.04 15.31
C HIS A 327 7.25 -7.77 16.64
N ASN A 328 7.82 -7.31 17.75
CA ASN A 328 7.43 -7.77 19.10
C ASN A 328 5.94 -7.42 19.44
N LEU A 329 5.09 -7.25 18.41
CA LEU A 329 3.68 -6.86 18.38
C LEU A 329 2.98 -7.47 17.15
#